data_AF-A0A2E0UGF9-F1
#
_entry.id   AF-A0A2E0UGF9-F1
#
_cell.length_a   1.000
_cell.length_b   1.000
_cell.length_c   1.000
_cell.angle_alpha   90.00
_cell.angle_beta   90.00
_cell.angle_gamma   90.00
#
_symmetry.space_group_name_H-M   'P 1'
#
loop_
_entity.id
_entity.type
_entity.pdbx_description
1 polymer ?
#
loop_
_entity_poly.entity_id
_entity_poly.type
_entity_poly.pdbx_seq_one_letter_code
_entity_poly.pdbx_strand_id
1 'polypeptide(L)'
;MVADFRKRFWISLIVTVPILILSPMIQKFLGLADNLHFPGDIYVLFALSSVVFFYGGYPFLKGVFTELGSAKPGMMTLIAIAISVAYLYSSAVVFGLAGKVFFWELATLIDIMLLGHWIEMKSVMGASKALEELARLMPSDAHKLMPDGSVKDVPLNELNSGEKVLVKPGEKIPADGEVVDGETSVNESMLTGESVPVSKKQGAKVIGGSVNGEGSITVQVQKTGKDSYLSQVI
;
A
#
# COMPACT_ATOMS: atom_id res chain seq x y z
N MET A 1 -6.84 5.41 0.58
CA MET A 1 -6.55 5.53 2.03
C MET A 1 -5.39 6.50 2.31
N VAL A 2 -4.20 6.27 1.74
CA VAL A 2 -3.03 7.17 1.91
C VAL A 2 -3.30 8.62 1.52
N ALA A 3 -3.96 8.86 0.37
CA ALA A 3 -4.30 10.20 -0.07
C ALA A 3 -5.26 10.94 0.88
N ASP A 4 -6.13 10.22 1.60
CA ASP A 4 -7.07 10.79 2.57
C ASP A 4 -6.34 11.25 3.83
N PHE A 5 -5.49 10.40 4.42
CA PHE A 5 -4.65 10.77 5.57
C PHE A 5 -3.68 11.93 5.23
N ARG A 6 -3.09 11.93 4.03
CA ARG A 6 -2.26 13.04 3.56
C ARG A 6 -3.05 14.35 3.49
N LYS A 7 -4.25 14.32 2.91
CA LYS A 7 -5.11 15.50 2.77
C LYS A 7 -5.54 16.02 4.14
N ARG A 8 -5.96 15.12 5.04
CA ARG A 8 -6.34 15.45 6.42
C ARG A 8 -5.18 16.07 7.18
N PHE A 9 -4.00 15.46 7.10
CA PHE A 9 -2.79 16.00 7.74
C PHE A 9 -2.51 17.44 7.32
N TRP A 10 -2.46 17.75 6.02
CA TRP A 10 -2.14 19.11 5.58
C TRP A 10 -3.21 20.14 5.97
N ILE A 11 -4.48 19.77 5.89
CA ILE A 11 -5.57 20.67 6.29
C ILE A 11 -5.54 20.90 7.80
N SER A 12 -5.42 19.83 8.60
CA SER A 12 -5.31 19.92 10.06
C SER A 12 -4.10 20.73 10.47
N LEU A 13 -2.93 20.50 9.86
CA LEU A 13 -1.71 21.26 10.13
C LEU A 13 -1.88 22.76 9.88
N ILE A 14 -2.51 23.15 8.77
CA ILE A 14 -2.78 24.56 8.45
C ILE A 14 -3.67 25.19 9.53
N VAL A 15 -4.64 24.46 10.07
CA VAL A 15 -5.54 24.93 11.14
C VAL A 15 -4.85 24.89 12.52
N THR A 16 -3.93 23.95 12.75
CA THR A 16 -3.15 23.85 13.98
C THR A 16 -2.21 25.04 14.18
N VAL A 17 -1.67 25.61 13.10
CA VAL A 17 -0.80 26.81 13.19
C VAL A 17 -1.47 27.97 13.94
N PRO A 18 -2.67 28.46 13.56
CA PRO A 18 -3.35 29.50 14.33
C PRO A 18 -3.77 29.05 15.73
N ILE A 19 -4.08 27.76 15.96
CA ILE A 19 -4.33 27.22 17.31
C ILE A 19 -3.09 27.38 18.21
N LEU A 20 -1.90 27.08 17.69
CA LEU A 20 -0.64 27.23 18.42
C LEU A 20 -0.33 28.69 18.72
N ILE A 21 -0.55 29.58 17.76
CA ILE A 21 -0.32 31.03 17.94
C ILE A 21 -1.27 31.62 19.00
N LEU A 22 -2.52 31.16 19.04
CA LEU A 22 -3.54 31.62 19.99
C LEU A 22 -3.47 30.90 21.35
N SER A 23 -2.65 29.85 21.50
CA SER A 23 -2.57 29.06 22.72
C SER A 23 -1.89 29.85 23.86
N PRO A 24 -2.53 30.05 25.02
CA PRO A 24 -1.96 30.83 26.12
C PRO A 24 -0.63 30.28 26.65
N MET A 25 -0.46 28.95 26.64
CA MET A 25 0.80 28.33 27.08
C MET A 25 1.95 28.64 26.11
N ILE A 26 1.68 28.58 24.80
CA ILE A 26 2.66 28.89 23.76
C ILE A 26 3.00 30.38 23.76
N GLN A 27 2.01 31.26 23.88
CA GLN A 27 2.24 32.70 23.99
C GLN A 27 3.07 33.05 25.24
N LYS A 28 2.80 32.41 26.38
CA LYS A 28 3.60 32.57 27.60
C LYS A 28 5.04 32.08 27.41
N PHE A 29 5.23 30.96 26.74
CA PHE A 29 6.56 30.42 26.43
C PHE A 29 7.36 31.35 25.50
N LEU A 30 6.70 31.96 24.52
CA LEU A 30 7.31 32.90 23.56
C LEU A 30 7.44 34.33 24.09
N GLY A 31 6.96 34.63 25.31
CA GLY A 31 6.96 35.99 25.87
C GLY A 31 6.01 36.96 25.16
N LEU A 32 5.00 36.44 24.45
CA LEU A 32 4.02 37.21 23.65
C LEU A 32 2.65 37.32 24.32
N ALA A 33 2.51 36.84 25.56
CA ALA A 33 1.24 36.73 26.28
C ALA A 33 0.43 38.04 26.26
N ASP A 34 1.06 39.20 26.41
CA ASP A 34 0.33 40.46 26.56
C ASP A 34 -0.14 41.09 25.23
N ASN A 35 0.26 40.56 24.06
CA ASN A 35 0.05 41.22 22.76
C ASN A 35 -1.07 40.62 21.89
N LEU A 36 -1.52 39.40 22.18
CA LEU A 36 -2.45 38.64 21.31
C LEU A 36 -3.77 38.26 21.98
N HIS A 37 -3.97 38.62 23.25
CA HIS A 37 -5.25 38.44 23.91
C HIS A 37 -6.26 39.47 23.41
N PHE A 38 -7.34 38.99 22.79
CA PHE A 38 -8.48 39.80 22.40
C PHE A 38 -9.77 39.20 22.97
N PRO A 39 -10.83 40.02 23.18
CA PRO A 39 -12.10 39.52 23.68
C PRO A 39 -12.67 38.40 22.79
N GLY A 40 -12.71 37.18 23.31
CA GLY A 40 -13.25 36.01 22.62
C GLY A 40 -12.24 35.11 21.92
N ASP A 41 -10.94 35.33 22.11
CA ASP A 41 -9.85 34.45 21.68
C ASP A 41 -10.09 32.96 22.03
N ILE A 42 -10.63 32.68 23.22
CA ILE A 42 -10.97 31.34 23.68
C ILE A 42 -12.06 30.65 22.84
N TYR A 43 -13.03 31.41 22.31
CA TYR A 43 -14.08 30.89 21.44
C TYR A 43 -13.55 30.63 20.02
N VAL A 44 -12.63 31.48 19.55
CA VAL A 44 -11.92 31.26 18.27
C VAL A 44 -11.08 29.99 18.37
N LEU A 45 -10.34 29.82 19.47
CA LEU A 45 -9.54 28.64 19.74
C LEU A 45 -10.42 27.37 19.77
N PHE A 46 -11.55 27.41 20.46
CA PHE A 46 -12.54 26.33 20.45
C PHE A 46 -13.05 26.01 19.04
N ALA A 47 -13.38 27.02 18.23
CA ALA A 47 -13.87 26.82 16.87
C ALA A 47 -12.82 26.15 15.98
N LEU A 48 -11.58 26.65 15.98
CA LEU A 48 -10.48 26.07 15.22
C LEU A 48 -10.17 24.63 15.66
N SER A 49 -10.10 24.39 16.97
CA SER A 49 -9.85 23.06 17.51
C SER A 49 -11.00 22.08 17.24
N SER A 50 -12.24 22.56 17.17
CA SER A 50 -13.39 21.75 16.75
C SER A 50 -13.22 21.29 15.31
N VAL A 51 -12.74 22.15 14.41
CA VAL A 51 -12.44 21.75 13.02
C VAL A 51 -11.39 20.63 13.01
N VAL A 52 -10.29 20.77 13.75
CA VAL A 52 -9.25 19.73 13.81
C VAL A 52 -9.78 18.43 14.43
N PHE A 53 -10.56 18.52 15.50
CA PHE A 53 -11.18 17.36 16.16
C PHE A 53 -12.13 16.59 15.24
N PHE A 54 -13.09 17.27 14.62
CA PHE A 54 -14.09 16.61 13.78
C PHE A 54 -13.56 16.21 12.41
N TYR A 55 -12.64 16.98 11.81
CA TYR A 55 -12.11 16.67 10.49
C TYR A 55 -10.85 15.80 10.56
N GLY A 56 -9.85 16.24 11.30
CA GLY A 56 -8.58 15.51 11.47
C GLY A 56 -8.73 14.27 12.36
N GLY A 57 -9.52 14.39 13.43
CA GLY A 57 -9.77 13.30 14.39
C GLY A 57 -10.73 12.21 13.87
N TYR A 58 -11.49 12.48 12.80
CA TYR A 58 -12.52 11.57 12.28
C TYR A 58 -12.06 10.11 12.09
N PRO A 59 -10.88 9.82 11.48
CA PRO A 59 -10.44 8.44 11.28
C PRO A 59 -10.31 7.69 12.61
N PHE A 60 -9.75 8.32 13.64
CA PHE A 60 -9.54 7.73 14.97
C PHE A 60 -10.87 7.51 15.69
N LEU A 61 -11.76 8.52 15.65
CA LEU A 61 -13.11 8.41 16.23
C LEU A 61 -13.94 7.31 15.57
N LYS A 62 -13.83 7.14 14.25
CA LYS A 62 -14.48 6.02 13.55
C LYS A 62 -13.83 4.67 13.91
N GLY A 63 -12.51 4.66 14.05
CA GLY A 63 -11.72 3.46 14.37
C GLY A 63 -12.04 2.86 15.74
N VAL A 64 -12.40 3.67 16.73
CA VAL A 64 -12.75 3.15 18.07
C VAL A 64 -13.97 2.23 18.02
N PHE A 65 -14.98 2.56 17.21
CA PHE A 65 -16.18 1.73 17.10
C PHE A 65 -15.88 0.38 16.44
N THR A 66 -14.94 0.35 15.48
CA THR A 66 -14.51 -0.89 14.85
C THR A 66 -13.66 -1.75 15.79
N GLU A 67 -12.73 -1.15 16.53
CA GLU A 67 -11.86 -1.88 17.46
C GLU A 67 -12.65 -2.45 18.65
N LEU A 68 -13.54 -1.65 19.24
CA LEU A 68 -14.42 -2.08 20.32
C LEU A 68 -15.40 -3.17 19.88
N GLY A 69 -15.99 -3.06 18.69
CA GLY A 69 -16.87 -4.09 18.13
C GLY A 69 -16.16 -5.43 17.92
N SER A 70 -14.85 -5.40 17.69
CA SER A 70 -14.00 -6.59 17.52
C SER A 70 -13.32 -7.08 18.81
N ALA A 71 -13.61 -6.45 19.96
CA ALA A 71 -12.99 -6.72 21.27
C ALA A 71 -11.45 -6.69 21.25
N LYS A 72 -10.86 -5.87 20.37
CA LYS A 72 -9.41 -5.71 20.21
C LYS A 72 -9.05 -4.23 20.25
N PRO A 73 -9.01 -3.61 21.45
CA PRO A 73 -8.62 -2.21 21.58
C PRO A 73 -7.16 -2.05 21.14
N GLY A 74 -6.91 -1.07 20.28
CA GLY A 74 -5.61 -0.79 19.70
C GLY A 74 -5.30 0.70 19.70
N MET A 75 -4.47 1.09 18.72
CA MET A 75 -3.99 2.45 18.58
C MET A 75 -5.13 3.45 18.32
N MET A 76 -6.15 3.08 17.53
CA MET A 76 -7.27 3.99 17.21
C MET A 76 -8.09 4.29 18.47
N THR A 77 -8.34 3.29 19.30
CA THR A 77 -9.05 3.43 20.58
C THR A 77 -8.33 4.37 21.53
N LEU A 78 -7.02 4.17 21.72
CA LEU A 78 -6.22 5.00 22.62
C LEU A 78 -6.26 6.48 22.21
N ILE A 79 -6.06 6.75 20.92
CA ILE A 79 -6.07 8.11 20.39
C ILE A 79 -7.47 8.72 20.50
N ALA A 80 -8.51 7.99 20.09
CA ALA A 80 -9.88 8.46 20.12
C ALA A 80 -10.32 8.88 21.53
N ILE A 81 -9.94 8.11 22.56
CA ILE A 81 -10.21 8.47 23.95
C ILE A 81 -9.44 9.74 24.33
N ALA A 82 -8.13 9.79 24.05
CA ALA A 82 -7.30 10.94 24.41
C ALA A 82 -7.82 12.26 23.79
N ILE A 83 -8.11 12.26 22.49
CA ILE A 83 -8.61 13.46 21.80
C ILE A 83 -10.03 13.83 22.26
N SER A 84 -10.88 12.84 22.56
CA SER A 84 -12.26 13.10 23.02
C SER A 84 -12.27 13.70 24.43
N VAL A 85 -11.45 13.16 25.34
CA VAL A 85 -11.32 13.69 26.70
C VAL A 85 -10.76 15.12 26.66
N ALA A 86 -9.69 15.34 25.88
CA ALA A 86 -9.11 16.67 25.72
C ALA A 86 -10.12 17.67 25.14
N TYR A 87 -10.90 17.27 24.12
CA TYR A 87 -11.90 18.11 23.49
C TYR A 87 -13.03 18.47 24.46
N LEU A 88 -13.65 17.47 25.08
CA LEU A 88 -14.81 17.67 25.97
C LEU A 88 -14.44 18.50 27.21
N TYR A 89 -13.30 18.20 27.83
CA TYR A 89 -12.81 18.96 28.97
C TYR A 89 -12.51 20.42 28.59
N SER A 90 -11.77 20.63 27.49
CA SER A 90 -11.44 22.00 27.05
C SER A 90 -12.69 22.79 26.68
N SER A 91 -13.68 22.14 26.06
CA SER A 91 -14.98 22.73 25.75
C SER A 91 -15.71 23.15 27.03
N ALA A 92 -15.74 22.28 28.05
CA ALA A 92 -16.34 22.62 29.34
C ALA A 92 -15.68 23.85 29.97
N VAL A 93 -14.34 23.97 29.86
CA VAL A 93 -13.59 25.15 30.34
C VAL A 93 -14.01 26.41 29.60
N VAL A 94 -14.18 26.36 28.27
CA VAL A 94 -14.66 27.51 27.48
C VAL A 94 -16.04 27.98 27.93
N PHE A 95 -16.92 27.07 28.33
CA PHE A 95 -18.31 27.38 28.71
C PHE A 95 -18.54 27.58 30.22
N GLY A 96 -17.47 27.73 31.02
CA GLY A 96 -17.58 28.18 32.41
C GLY A 96 -17.02 27.23 33.47
N LEU A 97 -16.43 26.10 33.09
CA LEU A 97 -15.66 25.28 34.03
C LEU A 97 -14.32 25.95 34.36
N ALA A 98 -13.98 26.04 35.64
CA ALA A 98 -12.65 26.54 36.03
C ALA A 98 -11.57 25.53 35.63
N GLY A 99 -10.58 25.96 34.83
CA GLY A 99 -9.51 25.08 34.37
C GLY A 99 -8.62 25.73 33.32
N LYS A 100 -7.82 24.90 32.65
CA LYS A 100 -6.97 25.30 31.51
C LYS A 100 -7.39 24.51 30.28
N VAL A 101 -7.40 25.15 29.11
CA VAL A 101 -7.72 24.47 27.86
C VAL A 101 -6.54 23.62 27.37
N PHE A 102 -6.83 22.48 26.76
CA PHE A 102 -5.86 21.54 26.17
C PHE A 102 -5.99 21.43 24.65
N PHE A 103 -6.39 22.53 24.01
CA PHE A 103 -6.70 22.56 22.58
C PHE A 103 -5.48 22.37 21.67
N TRP A 104 -4.31 22.84 22.10
CA TRP A 104 -3.08 22.70 21.32
C TRP A 104 -2.48 21.29 21.45
N GLU A 105 -2.59 20.66 22.62
CA GLU A 105 -2.24 19.25 22.82
C GLU A 105 -3.13 18.35 21.97
N LEU A 106 -4.43 18.63 21.94
CA LEU A 106 -5.38 17.91 21.07
C LEU A 106 -4.98 18.05 19.59
N ALA A 107 -4.73 19.28 19.12
CA ALA A 107 -4.46 19.54 17.72
C ALA A 107 -3.13 18.91 17.27
N THR A 108 -2.08 19.06 18.07
CA THR A 108 -0.76 18.47 17.79
C THR A 108 -0.77 16.95 17.88
N LEU A 109 -1.53 16.36 18.82
CA LEU A 109 -1.72 14.92 18.90
C LEU A 109 -2.38 14.38 17.61
N ILE A 110 -3.44 15.04 17.12
CA ILE A 110 -4.10 14.65 15.87
C ILE A 110 -3.13 14.75 14.69
N ASP A 111 -2.36 15.83 14.57
CA ASP A 111 -1.41 16.02 13.48
C ASP A 111 -0.30 14.96 13.46
N ILE A 112 0.31 14.68 14.62
CA ILE A 112 1.36 13.66 14.74
C ILE A 112 0.79 12.27 14.39
N MET A 113 -0.42 11.95 14.87
CA MET A 113 -1.02 10.66 14.58
C MET A 113 -1.40 10.50 13.11
N LEU A 114 -1.90 11.55 12.47
CA LEU A 114 -2.18 11.57 11.03
C LEU A 114 -0.90 11.41 10.21
N LEU A 115 0.17 12.09 10.60
CA LEU A 115 1.49 11.98 9.98
C LEU A 115 2.05 10.55 10.12
N GLY A 116 1.99 9.98 11.33
CA GLY A 116 2.46 8.62 11.61
C GLY A 116 1.77 7.58 10.73
N HIS A 117 0.43 7.59 10.69
CA HIS A 117 -0.35 6.68 9.84
C HIS A 117 -0.08 6.90 8.35
N TRP A 118 0.12 8.15 7.93
CA TRP A 118 0.48 8.44 6.54
C TRP A 118 1.83 7.81 6.17
N ILE A 119 2.85 7.98 7.02
CA ILE A 119 4.18 7.40 6.82
C ILE A 119 4.10 5.87 6.83
N GLU A 120 3.41 5.29 7.82
CA GLU A 120 3.22 3.84 7.94
C GLU A 120 2.65 3.23 6.65
N MET A 121 1.53 3.77 6.15
CA MET A 121 0.92 3.26 4.93
C MET A 121 1.81 3.48 3.69
N LYS A 122 2.54 4.60 3.63
CA LYS A 122 3.48 4.86 2.53
C LYS A 122 4.59 3.82 2.48
N SER A 123 5.10 3.43 3.65
CA SER A 123 6.13 2.39 3.77
C SER A 123 5.62 1.01 3.34
N VAL A 124 4.40 0.65 3.74
CA VAL A 124 3.77 -0.63 3.34
C VAL A 124 3.55 -0.70 1.83
N MET A 125 3.01 0.36 1.21
CA MET A 125 2.77 0.38 -0.24
C MET A 125 4.06 0.32 -1.08
N GLY A 126 5.18 0.83 -0.55
CA GLY A 126 6.48 0.77 -1.24
C GLY A 126 6.94 -0.67 -1.50
N ALA A 127 6.70 -1.57 -0.55
CA ALA A 127 7.08 -2.98 -0.67
C ALA A 127 6.24 -3.72 -1.72
N SER A 128 4.93 -3.50 -1.76
CA SER A 128 4.04 -4.16 -2.73
C SER A 128 4.32 -3.77 -4.18
N LYS A 129 4.75 -2.52 -4.43
CA LYS A 129 5.05 -2.05 -5.78
C LYS A 129 6.24 -2.80 -6.40
N ALA A 130 7.26 -3.15 -5.62
CA ALA A 130 8.41 -3.90 -6.14
C ALA A 130 8.00 -5.30 -6.63
N LEU A 131 7.12 -5.98 -5.90
CA LEU A 131 6.56 -7.28 -6.32
C LEU A 131 5.66 -7.15 -7.55
N GLU A 132 4.88 -6.08 -7.65
CA GLU A 132 4.02 -5.82 -8.81
C GLU A 132 4.83 -5.52 -10.08
N GLU A 133 5.92 -4.76 -9.98
CA GLU A 133 6.83 -4.51 -11.12
C GLU A 133 7.56 -5.79 -11.54
N LEU A 134 7.92 -6.68 -10.60
CA LEU A 134 8.45 -8.01 -10.94
C LEU A 134 7.40 -8.87 -11.67
N ALA A 135 6.14 -8.82 -11.25
CA ALA A 135 5.05 -9.54 -11.91
C ALA A 135 4.77 -9.01 -13.33
N ARG A 136 4.92 -7.70 -13.58
CA ARG A 136 4.75 -7.10 -14.92
C ARG A 136 5.83 -7.49 -15.93
N LEU A 137 6.96 -8.01 -15.46
CA LEU A 137 7.98 -8.59 -16.34
C LEU A 137 7.57 -9.99 -16.85
N MET A 138 6.51 -10.61 -16.32
CA MET A 138 5.97 -11.85 -16.88
C MET A 138 5.28 -11.58 -18.23
N PRO A 139 5.42 -12.44 -19.25
CA PRO A 139 4.70 -12.30 -20.52
C PRO A 139 3.21 -12.18 -20.27
N SER A 140 2.51 -11.36 -21.05
CA SER A 140 1.05 -11.24 -20.95
C SER A 140 0.34 -12.30 -21.81
N ASP A 141 0.97 -12.69 -22.91
CA ASP A 141 0.42 -13.53 -23.97
C ASP A 141 1.32 -14.73 -24.27
N ALA A 142 0.72 -15.81 -24.78
CA ALA A 142 1.39 -17.00 -25.26
C ALA A 142 1.00 -17.27 -26.73
N HIS A 143 1.97 -17.68 -27.54
CA HIS A 143 1.75 -18.06 -28.94
C HIS A 143 1.20 -19.50 -29.00
N LYS A 144 -0.12 -19.67 -28.90
CA LYS A 144 -0.75 -21.00 -28.95
C LYS A 144 -0.70 -21.59 -30.35
N LEU A 145 -0.19 -22.82 -30.46
CA LEU A 145 -0.18 -23.58 -31.69
C LEU A 145 -1.53 -24.31 -31.85
N MET A 146 -2.24 -23.97 -32.90
CA MET A 146 -3.56 -24.52 -33.23
C MET A 146 -3.42 -25.88 -33.95
N PRO A 147 -4.47 -26.74 -33.94
CA PRO A 147 -4.43 -28.04 -34.61
C PRO A 147 -4.19 -27.99 -36.12
N ASP A 148 -4.49 -26.85 -36.77
CA ASP A 148 -4.25 -26.59 -38.19
C ASP A 148 -2.82 -26.10 -38.50
N GLY A 149 -1.96 -26.00 -37.48
CA GLY A 149 -0.59 -25.50 -37.59
C GLY A 149 -0.47 -23.98 -37.56
N SER A 150 -1.58 -23.24 -37.46
CA SER A 150 -1.53 -21.78 -37.28
C SER A 150 -1.14 -21.40 -35.84
N VAL A 151 -0.59 -20.20 -35.67
CA VAL A 151 -0.21 -19.66 -34.36
C VAL A 151 -1.16 -18.52 -34.01
N LYS A 152 -1.71 -18.55 -32.80
CA LYS A 152 -2.61 -17.52 -32.28
C LYS A 152 -2.13 -17.04 -30.92
N ASP A 153 -2.03 -15.72 -30.76
CA ASP A 153 -1.73 -15.10 -29.48
C ASP A 153 -2.96 -15.20 -28.57
N VAL A 154 -2.77 -15.81 -27.39
CA VAL A 154 -3.80 -15.94 -26.36
C VAL A 154 -3.27 -15.44 -25.02
N PRO A 155 -4.10 -14.79 -24.21
CA PRO A 155 -3.75 -14.45 -22.84
C PRO A 155 -3.31 -15.68 -22.03
N LEU A 156 -2.31 -15.54 -21.16
CA LEU A 156 -1.81 -16.65 -20.31
C LEU A 156 -2.89 -17.35 -19.48
N ASN A 157 -3.92 -16.62 -19.06
CA ASN A 157 -5.05 -17.14 -18.27
C ASN A 157 -6.03 -17.99 -19.08
N GLU A 158 -5.96 -17.96 -20.41
CA GLU A 158 -6.75 -18.82 -21.31
C GLU A 158 -6.01 -20.11 -21.70
N LEU A 159 -4.74 -20.25 -21.28
CA LEU A 159 -3.90 -21.39 -21.60
C LEU A 159 -4.22 -22.59 -20.68
N ASN A 160 -4.51 -23.74 -21.29
CA ASN A 160 -4.86 -24.97 -20.57
C ASN A 160 -3.74 -26.02 -20.64
N SER A 161 -3.74 -26.94 -19.67
CA SER A 161 -2.85 -28.12 -19.69
C SER A 161 -3.12 -28.98 -20.94
N GLY A 162 -2.07 -29.49 -21.55
CA GLY A 162 -2.08 -30.27 -22.78
C GLY A 162 -1.97 -29.45 -24.07
N GLU A 163 -2.17 -28.13 -24.01
CA GLU A 163 -2.05 -27.24 -25.18
C GLU A 163 -0.59 -27.03 -25.57
N LYS A 164 -0.35 -26.75 -26.86
CA LYS A 164 0.99 -26.50 -27.39
C LYS A 164 1.19 -25.01 -27.60
N VAL A 165 2.35 -24.50 -27.19
CA VAL A 165 2.75 -23.11 -27.38
C VAL A 165 4.09 -23.04 -28.09
N LEU A 166 4.19 -22.14 -29.06
CA LEU A 166 5.44 -21.81 -29.72
C LEU A 166 6.19 -20.77 -28.87
N VAL A 167 7.46 -21.01 -28.58
CA VAL A 167 8.31 -20.05 -27.89
C VAL A 167 9.41 -19.63 -28.87
N LYS A 168 9.46 -18.34 -29.20
CA LYS A 168 10.45 -17.79 -30.13
C LYS A 168 11.75 -17.48 -29.39
N PRO A 169 12.87 -17.33 -30.11
CA PRO A 169 14.15 -16.96 -29.50
C PRO A 169 14.05 -15.69 -28.65
N GLY A 170 14.62 -15.70 -27.45
CA GLY A 170 14.61 -14.57 -26.52
C GLY A 170 13.31 -14.36 -25.74
N GLU A 171 12.23 -15.08 -26.05
CA GLU A 171 10.97 -14.97 -25.31
C GLU A 171 11.01 -15.73 -23.98
N LYS A 172 10.20 -15.30 -23.02
CA LYS A 172 10.01 -16.06 -21.79
C LYS A 172 9.04 -17.21 -22.01
N ILE A 173 9.31 -18.32 -21.36
CA ILE A 173 8.46 -19.51 -21.41
C ILE A 173 7.17 -19.22 -20.63
N PRO A 174 5.99 -19.35 -21.27
CA PRO A 174 4.72 -18.89 -20.69
C PRO A 174 4.21 -19.74 -19.51
N ALA A 175 4.49 -21.05 -19.53
CA ALA A 175 4.00 -22.00 -18.53
C ALA A 175 4.96 -23.19 -18.39
N ASP A 176 4.86 -23.93 -17.30
CA ASP A 176 5.63 -25.15 -17.12
C ASP A 176 5.16 -26.22 -18.10
N GLY A 177 6.11 -26.93 -18.70
CA GLY A 177 5.79 -27.91 -19.72
C GLY A 177 6.97 -28.75 -20.16
N GLU A 178 6.78 -29.41 -21.29
CA GLU A 178 7.77 -30.28 -21.92
C GLU A 178 7.96 -29.89 -23.38
N VAL A 179 9.22 -29.85 -23.83
CA VAL A 179 9.54 -29.54 -25.23
C VAL A 179 9.09 -30.70 -26.11
N VAL A 180 8.17 -30.45 -27.03
CA VAL A 180 7.68 -31.45 -27.98
C VAL A 180 8.31 -31.31 -29.36
N ASP A 181 8.92 -30.16 -29.67
CA ASP A 181 9.63 -29.92 -30.92
C ASP A 181 10.68 -28.80 -30.74
N GLY A 182 11.78 -28.88 -31.50
CA GLY A 182 12.90 -27.94 -31.46
C GLY A 182 13.99 -28.25 -30.42
N GLU A 183 15.07 -27.46 -30.48
CA GLU A 183 16.20 -27.50 -29.54
C GLU A 183 16.66 -26.07 -29.25
N THR A 184 16.97 -25.77 -27.99
CA THR A 184 17.44 -24.44 -27.56
C THR A 184 18.25 -24.53 -26.27
N SER A 185 18.83 -23.42 -25.83
CA SER A 185 19.30 -23.22 -24.47
C SER A 185 18.27 -22.40 -23.70
N VAL A 186 18.03 -22.70 -22.43
CA VAL A 186 17.07 -21.97 -21.59
C VAL A 186 17.82 -21.38 -20.40
N ASN A 187 17.69 -20.08 -20.20
CA ASN A 187 18.21 -19.40 -19.03
C ASN A 187 17.19 -19.51 -17.89
N GLU A 188 17.52 -20.33 -16.90
CA GLU A 188 16.71 -20.57 -15.70
C GLU A 188 17.25 -19.79 -14.48
N SER A 189 18.23 -18.88 -14.65
CA SER A 189 18.97 -18.23 -13.55
C SER A 189 18.09 -17.46 -12.58
N MET A 190 16.99 -16.89 -13.07
CA MET A 190 16.02 -16.15 -12.25
C MET A 190 15.22 -17.06 -11.30
N LEU A 191 15.14 -18.36 -11.59
CA LEU A 191 14.33 -19.34 -10.85
C LEU A 191 15.21 -20.30 -10.04
N THR A 192 16.31 -20.78 -10.63
CA THR A 192 17.20 -21.77 -9.99
C THR A 192 18.44 -21.14 -9.37
N GLY A 193 18.81 -19.92 -9.77
CA GLY A 193 20.06 -19.26 -9.37
C GLY A 193 21.29 -19.72 -10.14
N GLU A 194 21.15 -20.66 -11.09
CA GLU A 194 22.27 -21.13 -11.91
C GLU A 194 22.49 -20.22 -13.12
N SER A 195 23.69 -19.64 -13.24
CA SER A 195 24.01 -18.66 -14.29
C SER A 195 24.21 -19.24 -15.69
N VAL A 196 24.43 -20.56 -15.81
CA VAL A 196 24.71 -21.22 -17.08
C VAL A 196 23.39 -21.68 -17.72
N PRO A 197 23.06 -21.24 -18.94
CA PRO A 197 21.87 -21.72 -19.64
C PRO A 197 21.89 -23.24 -19.84
N VAL A 198 20.74 -23.89 -19.61
CA VAL A 198 20.59 -25.34 -19.71
C VAL A 198 20.09 -25.71 -21.10
N SER A 199 20.77 -26.65 -21.77
CA SER A 199 20.31 -27.14 -23.08
C SER A 199 19.02 -27.96 -22.93
N LYS A 200 18.01 -27.64 -23.74
CA LYS A 200 16.72 -28.32 -23.79
C LYS A 200 16.47 -28.85 -25.19
N LYS A 201 16.12 -30.13 -25.27
CA LYS A 201 15.74 -30.85 -26.48
C LYS A 201 14.35 -31.44 -26.30
N GLN A 202 13.80 -32.06 -27.35
CA GLN A 202 12.56 -32.82 -27.26
C GLN A 202 12.56 -33.79 -26.05
N GLY A 203 11.49 -33.76 -25.27
CA GLY A 203 11.34 -34.50 -24.01
C GLY A 203 11.87 -33.79 -22.76
N ALA A 204 12.57 -32.65 -22.91
CA ALA A 204 13.08 -31.91 -21.76
C ALA A 204 11.98 -31.05 -21.12
N LYS A 205 12.00 -30.98 -19.78
CA LYS A 205 11.11 -30.10 -19.02
C LYS A 205 11.61 -28.66 -19.03
N VAL A 206 10.66 -27.74 -19.12
CA VAL A 206 10.89 -26.29 -19.04
C VAL A 206 10.02 -25.66 -17.98
N ILE A 207 10.54 -24.61 -17.37
CA ILE A 207 9.90 -23.89 -16.27
C ILE A 207 9.37 -22.56 -16.81
N GLY A 208 8.12 -22.23 -16.47
CA GLY A 208 7.49 -20.96 -16.79
C GLY A 208 8.23 -19.80 -16.13
N GLY A 209 8.46 -18.73 -16.88
CA GLY A 209 9.22 -17.56 -16.47
C GLY A 209 10.71 -17.58 -16.87
N SER A 210 11.26 -18.75 -17.21
CA SER A 210 12.61 -18.87 -17.78
C SER A 210 12.70 -18.21 -19.16
N VAL A 211 13.89 -17.80 -19.58
CA VAL A 211 14.11 -17.13 -20.87
C VAL A 211 14.63 -18.13 -21.89
N ASN A 212 13.94 -18.25 -23.03
CA ASN A 212 14.38 -19.04 -24.17
C ASN A 212 15.60 -18.37 -24.83
N GLY A 213 16.60 -19.17 -25.19
CA GLY A 213 17.82 -18.75 -25.87
C GLY A 213 17.59 -18.51 -27.36
N GLU A 214 18.49 -19.06 -28.18
CA GLU A 214 18.54 -18.74 -29.62
C GLU A 214 17.62 -19.62 -30.50
N GLY A 215 17.19 -20.78 -30.01
CA GLY A 215 16.33 -21.70 -30.77
C GLY A 215 14.84 -21.40 -30.58
N SER A 216 14.00 -21.79 -31.54
CA SER A 216 12.55 -21.83 -31.33
C SER A 216 12.13 -23.23 -30.92
N ILE A 217 11.27 -23.32 -29.91
CA ILE A 217 10.77 -24.59 -29.38
C ILE A 217 9.25 -24.57 -29.32
N THR A 218 8.63 -25.74 -29.51
CA THR A 218 7.22 -25.95 -29.17
C THR A 218 7.15 -26.66 -27.83
N VAL A 219 6.43 -26.08 -26.88
CA VAL A 219 6.26 -26.60 -25.53
C VAL A 219 4.82 -27.08 -25.36
N GLN A 220 4.64 -28.30 -24.87
CA GLN A 220 3.35 -28.76 -24.40
C GLN A 220 3.19 -28.40 -22.92
N VAL A 221 2.15 -27.62 -22.63
CA VAL A 221 1.85 -27.10 -21.30
C VAL A 221 1.44 -28.26 -20.38
N GLN A 222 2.07 -28.37 -19.22
CA GLN A 222 1.71 -29.35 -18.18
C GLN A 222 1.01 -28.68 -17.01
N LYS A 223 1.54 -27.55 -16.52
CA LYS A 223 0.99 -26.83 -15.36
C LYS A 223 0.84 -25.35 -15.67
N THR A 224 -0.28 -24.77 -15.28
CA THR A 224 -0.60 -23.34 -15.47
C THR A 224 -1.03 -22.70 -14.15
N GLY A 225 -0.93 -21.37 -14.08
CA GLY A 225 -1.46 -20.59 -12.95
C GLY A 225 -0.91 -21.03 -11.59
N LYS A 226 -1.81 -21.47 -10.70
CA LYS A 226 -1.51 -21.86 -9.31
C LYS A 226 -0.65 -23.12 -9.19
N ASP A 227 -0.65 -23.96 -10.23
CA ASP A 227 0.12 -25.20 -10.23
C ASP A 227 1.53 -25.01 -10.81
N SER A 228 1.87 -23.82 -11.30
CA SER A 228 3.20 -23.52 -11.83
C SER A 228 4.26 -23.52 -10.72
N TYR A 229 5.50 -23.84 -11.09
CA TYR A 229 6.66 -23.78 -10.22
C TYR A 229 6.80 -22.39 -9.58
N LEU A 230 6.60 -21.32 -10.35
CA LEU A 230 6.66 -19.96 -9.85
C LEU A 230 5.64 -19.70 -8.73
N SER A 231 4.40 -20.17 -8.90
CA SER A 231 3.34 -20.02 -7.89
C SER A 231 3.55 -20.87 -6.65
N GLN A 232 4.39 -21.92 -6.71
CA GLN A 232 4.74 -22.74 -5.55
C GLN A 232 5.91 -22.16 -4.73
N VAL A 233 6.71 -21.28 -5.34
CA VAL A 233 7.87 -20.64 -4.71
C VAL A 233 7.51 -19.30 -4.05
N ILE A 234 6.43 -18.64 -4.48
CA ILE A 234 5.87 -17.40 -3.90
C ILE A 234 4.82 -17.72 -2.85
#